data_AF-A0A4Y2CUQ8-F1
#
_entry.id   AF-A0A4Y2CUQ8-F1
#
_cell.length_a   1.000
_cell.length_b   1.000
_cell.length_c   1.000
_cell.angle_alpha   90.00
_cell.angle_beta   90.00
_cell.angle_gamma   90.00
#
_symmetry.space_group_name_H-M   'P 1'
#
loop_
_entity.id
_entity.type
_entity.pdbx_description
1 polymer ?
#
loop_
_entity_poly.entity_id
_entity_poly.type
_entity_poly.pdbx_seq_one_letter_code
_entity_poly.pdbx_strand_id
1 'polypeptide(L)'
;MARFTWLAYTSIEDQGALCKYCVIFHQETGGKGNCQNLKNLVTKPFNRWKDAIETFINHSKCHYHLSNQLYADNFITSLSKCSHIALQLDSVKAQQIERNRKKLKSIIDTILLWPARIACEGIFGFR
;
A
#
# COMPACT_ATOMS: atom_id res chain seq x y z
N MET A 1 3.35 -9.13 15.06
CA MET A 1 3.35 -9.38 13.60
C MET A 1 1.99 -9.97 13.21
N ALA A 2 1.35 -9.46 12.16
CA ALA A 2 0.07 -10.01 11.67
C ALA A 2 0.31 -11.31 10.88
N ARG A 3 -0.45 -12.37 11.19
CA ARG A 3 -0.29 -13.71 10.58
C ARG A 3 -0.62 -13.75 9.09
N PHE A 4 -1.54 -12.90 8.63
CA PHE A 4 -1.96 -12.79 7.23
C PHE A 4 -1.98 -11.31 6.82
N THR A 5 -0.86 -10.78 6.33
CA THR A 5 -0.70 -9.35 5.98
C THR A 5 -1.52 -8.92 4.74
N TRP A 6 -1.98 -9.89 3.95
CA TRP A 6 -2.80 -9.68 2.75
C TRP A 6 -4.30 -9.67 3.03
N LEU A 7 -4.73 -10.07 4.23
CA LEU A 7 -6.13 -10.15 4.62
C LEU A 7 -6.66 -8.75 4.94
N ALA A 8 -7.76 -8.38 4.32
CA ALA A 8 -8.51 -7.16 4.59
C ALA A 8 -9.95 -7.52 4.97
N TYR A 9 -10.61 -6.69 5.76
CA TYR A 9 -12.01 -6.87 6.13
C TYR A 9 -12.85 -5.77 5.48
N THR A 10 -13.97 -6.14 4.88
CA THR A 10 -14.97 -5.19 4.38
C THR A 10 -16.21 -5.24 5.27
N SER A 11 -16.74 -4.07 5.61
CA SER A 11 -18.04 -3.90 6.26
C SER A 11 -19.15 -3.50 5.27
N ILE A 12 -18.79 -3.27 4.00
CA ILE A 12 -19.70 -2.84 2.94
C ILE A 12 -20.27 -4.09 2.25
N GLU A 13 -21.58 -4.08 2.01
CA GLU A 13 -22.36 -5.22 1.46
C GLU A 13 -22.28 -6.48 2.34
N ASP A 14 -21.64 -7.54 1.85
CA ASP A 14 -21.41 -8.78 2.57
C ASP A 14 -20.19 -8.61 3.49
N GLN A 15 -20.44 -8.53 4.80
CA GLN A 15 -19.38 -8.44 5.79
C GLN A 15 -18.47 -9.68 5.73
N GLY A 16 -17.16 -9.48 5.60
CA GLY A 16 -16.23 -10.60 5.54
C GLY A 16 -14.81 -10.25 5.18
N ALA A 17 -13.98 -11.29 5.13
CA ALA A 17 -12.57 -11.17 4.77
C ALA A 17 -12.35 -11.24 3.26
N LEU A 18 -11.40 -10.46 2.77
CA LEU A 18 -10.97 -10.38 1.38
C LEU A 18 -9.44 -10.42 1.32
N CYS A 19 -8.91 -10.79 0.15
CA CYS A 19 -7.49 -10.70 -0.12
C CYS A 19 -7.19 -9.47 -0.97
N LYS A 20 -6.47 -8.50 -0.40
CA LYS A 20 -6.19 -7.22 -1.07
C LYS A 20 -5.51 -7.39 -2.44
N TYR A 21 -4.56 -8.32 -2.55
CA TYR A 21 -3.84 -8.55 -3.81
C TYR A 21 -4.74 -9.23 -4.83
N CYS A 22 -5.51 -10.22 -4.40
CA CYS A 22 -6.35 -10.97 -5.32
C CYS A 22 -7.56 -10.17 -5.77
N VAL A 23 -8.11 -9.28 -4.96
CA VAL A 23 -9.21 -8.39 -5.38
C VAL A 23 -8.73 -7.40 -6.44
N ILE A 24 -7.54 -6.80 -6.25
CA ILE A 24 -7.03 -5.75 -7.14
C ILE A 24 -6.46 -6.32 -8.45
N PHE A 25 -5.70 -7.42 -8.38
CA PHE A 25 -4.96 -7.98 -9.50
C PHE A 25 -5.58 -9.30 -10.02
N HIS A 26 -6.86 -9.54 -9.75
CA HIS A 26 -7.55 -10.73 -10.23
C HIS A 26 -7.60 -10.77 -11.76
N GLN A 27 -7.35 -11.95 -12.31
CA GLN A 27 -7.69 -12.29 -13.70
C GLN A 27 -9.06 -12.96 -13.71
N GLU A 28 -9.94 -12.60 -14.64
CA GLU A 28 -11.35 -13.04 -14.73
C GLU A 28 -11.57 -14.54 -14.49
N THR A 29 -10.56 -15.36 -14.79
CA THR A 29 -10.55 -16.82 -14.63
C THR A 29 -9.24 -17.33 -14.03
N GLY A 30 -9.31 -18.34 -13.14
CA GLY A 30 -8.15 -19.03 -12.58
C GLY A 30 -8.04 -20.49 -13.07
N GLY A 31 -6.88 -21.13 -12.82
CA GLY A 31 -6.65 -22.54 -13.13
C GLY A 31 -6.14 -22.82 -14.55
N LYS A 32 -5.69 -24.07 -14.79
CA LYS A 32 -5.20 -24.51 -16.11
C LYS A 32 -6.33 -24.45 -17.14
N GLY A 33 -6.27 -23.51 -18.07
CA GLY A 33 -7.29 -23.32 -19.11
C GLY A 33 -8.45 -22.41 -18.71
N ASN A 34 -8.28 -21.50 -17.74
CA ASN A 34 -9.29 -20.49 -17.39
C ASN A 34 -10.65 -21.05 -16.95
N CYS A 35 -10.66 -22.25 -16.36
CA CYS A 35 -11.89 -23.00 -16.07
C CYS A 35 -12.32 -22.96 -14.60
N GLN A 36 -11.56 -22.33 -13.71
CA GLN A 36 -11.92 -22.21 -12.29
C GLN A 36 -12.41 -20.81 -11.95
N ASN A 37 -13.69 -20.74 -11.55
CA ASN A 37 -14.29 -19.54 -11.01
C ASN A 37 -13.55 -19.11 -9.73
N LEU A 38 -13.09 -17.86 -9.67
CA LEU A 38 -12.53 -17.30 -8.45
C LEU A 38 -13.67 -17.15 -7.44
N LYS A 39 -13.59 -17.93 -6.36
CA LYS A 39 -14.62 -17.98 -5.31
C LYS A 39 -14.30 -16.96 -4.21
N ASN A 40 -14.44 -17.40 -2.96
CA ASN A 40 -14.34 -16.61 -1.75
C ASN A 40 -12.95 -15.94 -1.60
N LEU A 41 -12.90 -14.79 -0.91
CA LEU A 41 -11.75 -13.88 -0.72
C LEU A 41 -11.46 -12.95 -1.91
N VAL A 42 -12.07 -13.18 -3.08
CA VAL A 42 -11.81 -12.38 -4.29
C VAL A 42 -13.09 -11.75 -4.82
N THR A 43 -14.05 -12.56 -5.27
CA THR A 43 -15.34 -12.05 -5.80
C THR A 43 -16.37 -11.89 -4.69
N LYS A 44 -16.28 -12.70 -3.63
CA LYS A 44 -17.15 -12.63 -2.46
C LYS A 44 -16.35 -12.60 -1.16
N PRO A 45 -16.74 -11.77 -0.19
CA PRO A 45 -16.16 -11.78 1.15
C PRO A 45 -16.33 -13.15 1.83
N PHE A 46 -15.27 -13.61 2.49
CA PHE A 46 -15.28 -14.84 3.26
C PHE A 46 -15.85 -14.57 4.66
N ASN A 47 -16.94 -15.25 5.01
CA ASN A 47 -17.66 -15.09 6.28
C ASN A 47 -17.79 -16.39 7.10
N ARG A 48 -17.25 -17.51 6.62
CA ARG A 48 -17.31 -18.82 7.29
C ARG A 48 -16.15 -19.01 8.27
N TRP A 49 -16.22 -18.39 9.43
CA TRP A 49 -15.09 -18.32 10.37
C TRP A 49 -14.59 -19.67 10.92
N LYS A 50 -15.46 -20.69 10.95
CA LYS A 50 -15.10 -22.04 11.40
C LYS A 50 -13.93 -22.66 10.62
N ASP A 51 -13.83 -22.37 9.32
CA ASP A 51 -12.82 -22.95 8.42
C ASP A 51 -11.78 -21.89 8.01
N ALA A 52 -11.74 -20.73 8.70
CA ALA A 52 -10.97 -19.57 8.27
C ALA A 52 -9.47 -19.84 8.21
N ILE A 53 -8.90 -20.43 9.26
CA ILE A 53 -7.45 -20.61 9.36
C ILE A 53 -6.95 -21.53 8.25
N GLU A 54 -7.62 -22.67 8.04
CA GLU A 54 -7.27 -23.61 6.97
C GLU A 54 -7.43 -22.96 5.59
N THR A 55 -8.55 -22.26 5.37
CA THR A 55 -8.81 -21.55 4.11
C THR A 55 -7.73 -20.52 3.82
N PHE A 56 -7.30 -19.74 4.81
CA PHE A 56 -6.29 -18.69 4.62
C PHE A 56 -4.91 -19.28 4.39
N ILE A 57 -4.55 -20.37 5.07
CA ILE A 57 -3.30 -21.10 4.81
C ILE A 57 -3.29 -21.64 3.38
N ASN A 58 -4.36 -22.30 2.96
CA ASN A 58 -4.47 -22.84 1.60
C ASN A 58 -4.46 -21.73 0.54
N HIS A 59 -5.15 -20.61 0.79
CA HIS A 59 -5.13 -19.44 -0.09
C HIS A 59 -3.72 -18.86 -0.25
N SER A 60 -2.97 -18.69 0.86
CA SER A 60 -1.61 -18.14 0.84
C SER A 60 -0.62 -18.96 0.01
N LYS A 61 -0.88 -20.26 -0.17
CA LYS A 61 -0.07 -21.17 -0.98
C LYS A 61 -0.55 -21.29 -2.42
N CYS A 62 -1.70 -20.72 -2.75
CA CYS A 62 -2.30 -20.89 -4.06
C CYS A 62 -1.55 -20.06 -5.11
N HIS A 63 -1.36 -20.64 -6.30
CA HIS A 63 -0.57 -20.01 -7.36
C HIS A 63 -1.08 -18.62 -7.75
N TYR A 64 -2.40 -18.44 -7.88
CA TYR A 64 -2.97 -17.13 -8.24
C TYR A 64 -2.67 -16.06 -7.17
N HIS A 65 -2.67 -16.43 -5.89
CA HIS A 65 -2.32 -15.51 -4.81
C HIS A 65 -0.87 -15.06 -4.93
N LEU A 66 0.04 -16.00 -5.14
CA LEU A 66 1.47 -15.74 -5.31
C LEU A 66 1.75 -14.88 -6.55
N SER A 67 1.08 -15.16 -7.67
CA SER A 67 1.19 -14.34 -8.88
C SER A 67 0.66 -12.91 -8.65
N ASN A 68 -0.49 -12.77 -7.99
CA ASN A 68 -1.08 -11.46 -7.71
C ASN A 68 -0.27 -10.65 -6.71
N GLN A 69 0.36 -11.32 -5.75
CA GLN A 69 1.32 -10.69 -4.86
C GLN A 69 2.55 -10.19 -5.63
N LEU A 70 3.09 -11.00 -6.54
CA LEU A 70 4.20 -10.57 -7.40
C LEU A 70 3.81 -9.37 -8.29
N TYR A 71 2.59 -9.36 -8.84
CA TYR A 71 2.09 -8.20 -9.60
C TYR A 71 1.98 -6.95 -8.73
N ALA A 72 1.50 -7.08 -7.49
CA ALA A 72 1.43 -5.97 -6.55
C ALA A 72 2.84 -5.42 -6.22
N ASP A 73 3.80 -6.31 -5.94
CA ASP A 73 5.18 -5.92 -5.63
C ASP A 73 5.84 -5.22 -6.82
N ASN A 74 5.62 -5.75 -8.04
CA ASN A 74 6.08 -5.12 -9.28
C ASN A 74 5.42 -3.75 -9.51
N PHE A 75 4.11 -3.64 -9.26
CA PHE A 75 3.38 -2.38 -9.40
C PHE A 75 3.92 -1.31 -8.46
N ILE A 76 4.13 -1.64 -7.17
CA ILE A 76 4.71 -0.71 -6.17
C ILE A 76 6.14 -0.33 -6.57
N THR A 77 6.93 -1.29 -7.04
CA THR A 77 8.29 -1.05 -7.52
C THR A 77 8.31 -0.12 -8.72
N SER A 78 7.42 -0.31 -9.69
CA SER A 78 7.30 0.57 -10.85
C SER A 78 6.81 1.96 -10.45
N LEU A 79 5.84 2.07 -9.54
CA LEU A 79 5.33 3.37 -9.08
C LEU A 79 6.38 4.17 -8.30
N SER A 80 7.25 3.51 -7.54
CA SER A 80 8.32 4.17 -6.79
C SER A 80 9.51 4.59 -7.67
N LYS A 81 9.83 3.81 -8.70
CA LYS A 81 10.94 4.09 -9.62
C LYS A 81 10.57 5.06 -10.74
N CYS A 82 9.34 5.02 -11.22
CA CYS A 82 8.87 5.84 -12.33
C CYS A 82 8.14 7.09 -11.82
N SER A 83 8.67 8.27 -12.14
CA SER A 83 7.91 9.51 -11.99
C SER A 83 6.77 9.54 -13.00
N HIS A 84 5.77 10.40 -12.77
CA HIS A 84 4.67 10.63 -13.72
C HIS A 84 5.24 10.87 -15.13
N ILE A 85 4.63 10.29 -16.18
CA ILE A 85 5.18 10.34 -17.57
C ILE A 85 5.54 11.77 -17.98
N ALA A 86 4.69 12.75 -17.63
CA ALA A 86 4.96 14.16 -17.88
C ALA A 86 6.27 14.68 -17.25
N LEU A 87 6.68 14.17 -16.08
CA LEU A 87 7.95 14.52 -15.42
C LEU A 87 9.15 13.73 -15.98
N GLN A 88 8.91 12.59 -16.61
CA GLN A 88 9.97 11.86 -17.33
C GLN A 88 10.34 12.59 -18.63
N LEU A 89 9.35 13.17 -19.32
CA LEU A 89 9.56 13.92 -20.56
C LEU A 89 10.08 15.35 -20.31
N ASP A 90 9.71 15.94 -19.18
CA ASP A 90 10.08 17.32 -18.82
C ASP A 90 11.03 17.34 -17.61
N SER A 91 12.32 17.19 -17.91
CA SER A 91 13.40 17.21 -16.92
C SER A 91 13.53 18.54 -16.19
N VAL A 92 13.12 19.65 -16.83
CA VAL A 92 13.14 21.00 -16.23
C VAL A 92 12.08 21.10 -15.15
N LYS A 93 10.85 20.65 -15.44
CA LYS A 93 9.75 20.60 -14.47
C LYS A 93 10.07 19.68 -13.30
N ALA A 94 10.71 18.53 -13.55
CA ALA A 94 11.17 17.63 -12.50
C ALA A 94 12.18 18.31 -11.55
N GLN A 95 13.19 19.01 -12.09
CA GLN A 95 14.16 19.75 -11.28
C GLN A 95 13.51 20.88 -10.48
N GLN A 96 12.52 21.58 -11.05
CA GLN A 96 11.82 22.66 -10.36
C GLN A 96 11.01 22.14 -9.18
N ILE A 97 10.31 21.01 -9.35
CA ILE A 97 9.58 20.35 -8.26
C ILE A 97 10.54 19.94 -7.14
N GLU A 98 11.69 19.36 -7.47
CA GLU A 98 12.68 18.95 -6.49
C GLU A 98 13.27 20.14 -5.71
N ARG A 99 13.60 21.24 -6.42
CA ARG A 99 14.04 22.49 -5.78
C ARG A 99 12.98 23.05 -4.84
N ASN A 100 11.71 23.05 -5.25
CA ASN A 100 10.61 23.52 -4.41
C ASN A 100 10.40 22.64 -3.18
N ARG A 101 10.48 21.31 -3.31
CA ARG A 101 10.39 20.37 -2.19
C ARG A 101 11.48 20.61 -1.15
N LYS A 102 12.73 20.83 -1.56
CA LYS A 102 13.84 21.16 -0.64
C LYS A 102 13.60 22.47 0.12
N LYS A 103 13.11 23.50 -0.58
CA LYS A 103 12.75 24.79 0.06
C LYS A 103 11.63 24.62 1.08
N LEU A 104 10.54 23.94 0.69
CA LEU A 104 9.41 23.68 1.58
C LEU A 104 9.82 22.87 2.81
N LYS A 105 10.66 21.84 2.64
CA LYS A 105 11.20 21.06 3.76
C LYS A 105 11.95 21.96 4.74
N SER A 106 12.85 22.81 4.26
CA SER A 106 13.60 23.75 5.12
C SER A 106 12.68 24.71 5.88
N ILE A 107 11.61 25.19 5.25
CA ILE A 107 10.62 26.07 5.90
C ILE A 107 9.90 25.31 7.01
N ILE A 108 9.42 24.10 6.73
CA ILE A 108 8.73 23.25 7.70
C ILE A 108 9.66 22.91 8.88
N ASP A 109 10.89 22.50 8.61
CA ASP A 109 11.89 22.19 9.64
C ASP A 109 12.14 23.40 10.54
N THR A 110 12.20 24.61 9.97
CA THR A 110 12.35 25.86 10.75
C THR A 110 11.15 26.11 11.66
N ILE A 111 9.92 25.94 11.16
CA ILE A 111 8.69 26.11 11.94
C ILE A 111 8.62 25.07 13.07
N LEU A 112 9.03 23.83 12.81
CA LEU A 112 9.03 22.76 13.82
C LEU A 112 10.14 22.92 14.87
N LEU A 113 11.31 23.44 14.48
CA LEU A 113 12.44 23.70 15.40
C LEU A 113 12.21 24.94 16.28
N TRP A 114 11.36 25.86 15.84
CA TRP A 114 11.12 27.14 16.51
C TRP A 114 10.67 27.01 17.98
N PRO A 115 9.69 26.15 18.33
CA PRO A 115 9.28 25.94 19.72
C PRO A 115 10.41 25.40 20.61
N ALA A 116 11.24 24.49 20.09
CA ALA A 116 12.39 23.96 20.82
C ALA A 116 13.47 25.03 21.06
N ARG A 117 13.66 25.94 20.09
CA ARG A 117 14.63 27.05 20.22
C ARG A 117 14.19 28.09 21.26
N ILE A 118 12.90 28.44 21.31
CA ILE A 118 12.34 29.34 22.33
C ILE A 118 12.45 28.71 23.73
N ALA A 119 12.19 27.41 23.87
CA ALA A 119 12.35 26.71 25.15
C ALA A 119 13.80 26.74 25.65
N CYS A 120 14.79 26.59 24.76
CA CYS A 120 16.21 26.69 25.12
C CYS A 120 16.61 28.13 25.49
N GLU A 121 16.19 29.14 24.74
CA GLU A 121 16.52 30.54 25.05
C GLU A 121 15.80 31.05 26.31
N GLY A 122 14.61 30.53 26.63
CA GLY A 122 13.93 30.78 27.90
C GLY A 122 14.59 30.17 29.13
N ILE A 123 15.44 29.15 28.97
CA ILE A 123 16.24 28.56 30.06
C ILE A 123 17.53 29.36 30.33
N PHE A 124 18.06 30.08 29.34
CA PHE A 124 19.28 30.89 29.46
C PHE A 124 19.03 32.40 29.60
N GLY A 125 17.78 32.84 29.70
CA GLY A 125 17.39 34.26 29.65
C GLY A 125 16.48 34.72 30.78
N PHE A 126 16.76 34.35 32.04
CA PHE A 126 16.35 35.10 33.24
C PHE A 126 17.30 34.76 34.41
N ARG A 127 18.52 35.30 34.35
CA ARG A 127 19.35 35.63 35.51
C ARG A 127 20.42 36.63 35.12
#